data_AF-A0A7W1KPA8-F1
#
_entry.id   AF-A0A7W1KPA8-F1
#
_cell.length_a   1.000
_cell.length_b   1.000
_cell.length_c   1.000
_cell.angle_alpha   90.00
_cell.angle_beta   90.00
_cell.angle_gamma   90.00
#
_symmetry.space_group_name_H-M   'P 1'
#
loop_
_entity.id
_entity.type
_entity.pdbx_description
1 polymer ?
#
loop_
_entity_poly.entity_id
_entity_poly.type
_entity_poly.pdbx_seq_one_letter_code
_entity_poly.pdbx_strand_id
1 'polypeptide(L)'
;MDRALILNASDDFKDMTPRDIQMSRLKLMQATNEDVKSGKAKYGDWYDTTAQKVVCHIDGTAQVIPLMWWKDWIEFNPNHMDKSKKIISRSADPASALARAAEGFERIVNSRGKTVMRVTEVLNYVVLCPEYTQNWDEMFLMSFMKTGHKSGMKWLNALRKCRIDLKNDAGEVLERAQAPIWAYAWNIKSSAAQNPEGDSYLIPECADGVLNDSSVWADLSEKAERLKAARQLVADRASAMSDGDDDKPTTGVDAAEAEKHF
;
A
#
# COMPACT_ATOMS: atom_id res chain seq x y z
N MET A 1 -12.15 -16.27 35.68
CA MET A 1 -11.27 -15.68 34.65
C MET A 1 -9.97 -15.33 35.36
N ASP A 2 -8.87 -16.01 35.00
CA ASP A 2 -7.64 -15.95 35.79
C ASP A 2 -6.89 -14.63 35.56
N ARG A 3 -6.77 -13.82 36.62
CA ARG A 3 -6.19 -12.48 36.59
C ARG A 3 -4.71 -12.50 36.21
N ALA A 4 -4.02 -13.61 36.49
CA ALA A 4 -2.63 -13.81 36.09
C ALA A 4 -2.48 -13.92 34.56
N LEU A 5 -3.47 -14.51 33.88
CA LEU A 5 -3.47 -14.66 32.42
C LEU A 5 -3.65 -13.30 31.72
N ILE A 6 -4.44 -12.40 32.32
CA ILE A 6 -4.68 -11.04 31.80
C ILE A 6 -3.47 -10.12 32.04
N LEU A 7 -2.77 -10.27 33.18
CA LEU A 7 -1.57 -9.49 33.50
C LEU A 7 -0.33 -9.91 32.69
N ASN A 8 -0.25 -11.17 32.26
CA ASN A 8 0.82 -11.62 31.35
C ASN A 8 0.62 -11.12 29.90
N ALA A 9 -0.64 -10.90 29.46
CA ALA A 9 -0.92 -10.40 28.11
C ALA A 9 -0.38 -8.98 27.84
N SER A 10 -0.10 -8.19 28.90
CA SER A 10 0.57 -6.88 28.75
C SER A 10 2.08 -6.96 28.55
N ASP A 11 2.74 -8.07 28.93
CA ASP A 11 4.17 -8.28 28.65
C ASP A 11 4.41 -8.73 27.20
N ASP A 12 3.41 -9.30 26.51
CA ASP A 12 3.53 -9.78 25.11
C ASP A 12 3.92 -8.67 24.11
N PHE A 13 3.71 -7.39 24.45
CA PHE A 13 3.94 -6.24 23.58
C PHE A 13 5.04 -5.30 24.07
N LYS A 14 5.67 -5.60 25.21
CA LYS A 14 6.58 -4.68 25.92
C LYS A 14 7.86 -4.35 25.13
N ASP A 15 8.24 -5.25 24.23
CA ASP A 15 9.41 -5.11 23.36
C ASP A 15 9.04 -4.93 21.87
N MET A 16 7.75 -4.79 21.54
CA MET A 16 7.33 -4.56 20.15
C MET A 16 7.66 -3.13 19.71
N THR A 17 8.52 -3.02 18.71
CA THR A 17 8.78 -1.75 18.05
C THR A 17 7.69 -1.45 17.01
N PRO A 18 7.48 -0.18 16.62
CA PRO A 18 6.57 0.16 15.53
C PRO A 18 6.93 -0.47 14.17
N ARG A 19 8.14 -1.02 14.02
CA ARG A 19 8.55 -1.79 12.83
C ARG A 19 8.03 -3.23 12.88
N ASP A 20 7.89 -3.81 14.07
CA ASP A 20 7.38 -5.17 14.29
C ASP A 20 5.86 -5.27 14.04
N ILE A 21 5.17 -4.12 14.00
CA ILE A 21 3.74 -4.00 13.70
C ILE A 21 3.49 -3.74 12.20
N GLN A 22 4.52 -3.42 11.41
CA GLN A 22 4.35 -3.08 10.00
C GLN A 22 4.41 -4.30 9.11
N MET A 23 3.36 -4.49 8.30
CA MET A 23 3.37 -5.43 7.18
C MET A 23 4.60 -5.19 6.31
N SER A 24 5.33 -6.26 6.01
CA SER A 24 6.52 -6.23 5.15
C SER A 24 6.19 -5.60 3.81
N ARG A 25 7.11 -4.82 3.24
CA ARG A 25 6.90 -4.19 1.94
C ARG A 25 7.72 -4.89 0.88
N LEU A 26 7.06 -5.17 -0.24
CA LEU A 26 7.71 -5.65 -1.45
C LEU A 26 7.97 -4.45 -2.36
N LYS A 27 9.24 -4.09 -2.53
CA LYS A 27 9.67 -2.83 -3.14
C LYS A 27 10.58 -3.06 -4.32
N LEU A 28 10.28 -2.40 -5.45
CA LEU A 28 11.21 -2.27 -6.57
C LEU A 28 12.33 -1.27 -6.23
N MET A 29 13.56 -1.75 -6.25
CA MET A 29 14.74 -0.98 -5.88
C MET A 29 15.16 -0.02 -6.99
N GLN A 30 15.13 1.27 -6.67
CA GLN A 30 15.58 2.38 -7.51
C GLN A 30 17.01 2.78 -7.15
N ALA A 31 17.75 3.36 -8.10
CA ALA A 31 19.14 3.79 -7.88
C ALA A 31 19.32 4.74 -6.69
N THR A 32 18.26 5.47 -6.31
CA THR A 32 18.28 6.41 -5.19
C THR A 32 18.07 5.75 -3.82
N ASN A 33 17.70 4.47 -3.75
CA ASN A 33 17.45 3.78 -2.50
C ASN A 33 18.73 3.46 -1.72
N GLU A 34 18.65 3.54 -0.39
CA GLU A 34 19.79 3.35 0.52
C GLU A 34 20.36 1.93 0.46
N ASP A 35 19.51 0.90 0.32
CA ASP A 35 19.98 -0.49 0.19
C ASP A 35 20.74 -0.73 -1.12
N VAL A 36 20.45 0.04 -2.19
CA VAL A 36 21.26 0.03 -3.42
C VAL A 36 22.58 0.73 -3.21
N LYS A 37 22.56 1.92 -2.60
CA LYS A 37 23.79 2.69 -2.32
C LYS A 37 24.75 1.97 -1.38
N SER A 38 24.24 1.17 -0.45
CA SER A 38 25.02 0.36 0.48
C SER A 38 25.41 -1.02 -0.08
N GLY A 39 24.97 -1.36 -1.30
CA GLY A 39 25.31 -2.63 -1.96
C GLY A 39 24.54 -3.85 -1.46
N LYS A 40 23.52 -3.67 -0.62
CA LYS A 40 22.65 -4.77 -0.13
C LYS A 40 21.69 -5.31 -1.19
N ALA A 41 21.32 -4.47 -2.15
CA ALA A 41 20.48 -4.84 -3.28
C ALA A 41 21.03 -4.19 -4.56
N LYS A 42 20.68 -4.73 -5.73
CA LYS A 42 20.98 -4.09 -7.01
C LYS A 42 19.83 -3.20 -7.46
N TYR A 43 20.15 -2.24 -8.31
CA TYR A 43 19.15 -1.45 -9.01
C TYR A 43 18.26 -2.39 -9.85
N GLY A 44 16.96 -2.34 -9.62
CA GLY A 44 15.97 -3.19 -10.30
C GLY A 44 15.59 -4.48 -9.60
N ASP A 45 16.24 -4.82 -8.49
CA ASP A 45 15.79 -5.94 -7.66
C ASP A 45 14.43 -5.63 -7.03
N TRP A 46 13.58 -6.64 -6.90
CA TRP A 46 12.46 -6.64 -5.97
C TRP A 46 12.95 -7.09 -4.61
N TYR A 47 12.62 -6.32 -3.57
CA TYR A 47 13.24 -6.43 -2.26
C TYR A 47 12.21 -6.44 -1.15
N ASP A 48 12.36 -7.38 -0.22
CA ASP A 48 11.65 -7.41 1.04
C ASP A 48 12.35 -6.46 2.02
N THR A 49 11.66 -5.36 2.34
CA THR A 49 12.25 -4.32 3.18
C THR A 49 12.43 -4.72 4.64
N THR A 50 11.69 -5.73 5.11
CA THR A 50 11.74 -6.17 6.50
C THR A 50 12.85 -7.19 6.67
N ALA A 51 12.84 -8.26 5.88
CA ALA A 51 13.89 -9.28 5.92
C ALA A 51 15.23 -8.80 5.32
N GLN A 52 15.22 -7.68 4.59
CA GLN A 52 16.37 -7.16 3.87
C GLN A 52 16.94 -8.17 2.87
N LYS A 53 16.05 -8.80 2.10
CA LYS A 53 16.39 -9.85 1.14
C LYS A 53 15.83 -9.54 -0.23
N VAL A 54 16.58 -9.96 -1.25
CA VAL A 54 16.11 -9.92 -2.64
C VAL A 54 15.08 -11.02 -2.85
N VAL A 55 13.90 -10.61 -3.29
CA VAL A 55 12.79 -11.50 -3.68
C VAL A 55 12.96 -11.94 -5.12
N CYS A 56 13.35 -11.02 -6.00
CA CYS A 56 13.64 -11.32 -7.41
C CYS A 56 14.65 -10.31 -7.96
N HIS A 57 15.56 -10.79 -8.81
CA HIS A 57 16.51 -9.92 -9.50
C HIS A 57 15.86 -9.17 -10.68
N ILE A 58 16.53 -8.12 -11.16
CA ILE A 58 16.06 -7.25 -12.27
C ILE A 58 15.63 -8.03 -13.53
N ASP A 59 16.37 -9.07 -13.92
CA ASP A 59 16.10 -9.88 -15.11
C ASP A 59 15.15 -11.06 -14.84
N GLY A 60 14.70 -11.20 -13.60
CA GLY A 60 13.83 -12.28 -13.17
C GLY A 60 12.35 -11.88 -13.11
N THR A 61 11.54 -12.90 -12.80
CA THR A 61 10.13 -12.74 -12.44
C THR A 61 9.87 -13.41 -11.10
N ALA A 62 9.00 -12.84 -10.29
CA ALA A 62 8.43 -13.52 -9.12
C ALA A 62 6.91 -13.58 -9.25
N GLN A 63 6.30 -14.65 -8.72
CA GLN A 63 4.85 -14.70 -8.63
C GLN A 63 4.33 -14.01 -7.38
N VAL A 64 3.25 -13.24 -7.55
CA VAL A 64 2.48 -12.65 -6.46
C VAL A 64 1.00 -12.93 -6.61
N ILE A 65 0.30 -13.09 -5.49
CA ILE A 65 -1.14 -13.32 -5.45
C ILE A 65 -1.80 -12.18 -4.68
N PRO A 66 -2.60 -11.30 -5.31
CA PRO A 66 -3.21 -10.19 -4.61
C PRO A 66 -4.41 -10.63 -3.78
N LEU A 67 -4.42 -10.27 -2.50
CA LEU A 67 -5.50 -10.59 -1.55
C LEU A 67 -6.47 -9.43 -1.33
N MET A 68 -5.96 -8.20 -1.37
CA MET A 68 -6.74 -6.96 -1.17
C MET A 68 -6.07 -5.80 -1.90
N TRP A 69 -6.85 -4.82 -2.33
CA TRP A 69 -6.31 -3.55 -2.84
C TRP A 69 -7.11 -2.35 -2.31
N TRP A 70 -6.49 -1.18 -2.24
CA TRP A 70 -7.15 0.10 -1.94
C TRP A 70 -6.35 1.29 -2.49
N LYS A 71 -6.98 2.46 -2.47
CA LYS A 71 -6.33 3.75 -2.73
C LYS A 71 -6.04 4.47 -1.42
N ASP A 72 -4.86 5.06 -1.32
CA ASP A 72 -4.55 6.08 -0.33
C ASP A 72 -4.13 7.37 -1.04
N TRP A 73 -4.51 8.52 -0.49
CA TRP A 73 -4.03 9.83 -0.88
C TRP A 73 -3.08 10.35 0.18
N ILE A 74 -1.86 10.69 -0.23
CA ILE A 74 -0.79 11.10 0.68
C ILE A 74 -0.32 12.50 0.29
N GLU A 75 -0.35 13.41 1.25
CA GLU A 75 0.30 14.71 1.16
C GLU A 75 1.74 14.59 1.69
N PHE A 76 2.71 14.83 0.81
CA PHE A 76 4.12 14.80 1.19
C PHE A 76 4.58 16.16 1.67
N ASN A 77 5.49 16.20 2.64
CA ASN A 77 6.09 17.45 3.07
C ASN A 77 7.02 18.00 1.97
N PRO A 78 6.62 19.05 1.24
CA PRO A 78 7.34 19.53 0.06
C PRO A 78 8.63 20.26 0.41
N ASN A 79 8.68 20.86 1.60
CA ASN A 79 9.69 21.84 1.96
C ASN A 79 10.64 21.31 3.04
N HIS A 80 10.40 20.10 3.55
CA HIS A 80 11.10 19.56 4.71
C HIS A 80 11.13 20.57 5.89
N MET A 81 10.10 21.43 5.99
CA MET A 81 10.01 22.50 6.99
C MET A 81 10.19 21.92 8.39
N ASP A 82 9.48 20.83 8.64
CA ASP A 82 9.79 19.88 9.68
C ASP A 82 10.52 18.67 9.08
N LYS A 83 11.84 18.58 9.32
CA LYS A 83 12.66 17.44 8.86
C LYS A 83 12.21 16.10 9.44
N SER A 84 11.45 16.11 10.55
CA SER A 84 10.96 14.90 11.19
C SER A 84 9.74 14.29 10.48
N LYS A 85 8.99 15.07 9.68
CA LYS A 85 7.77 14.61 9.02
C LYS A 85 7.92 14.54 7.50
N LYS A 86 7.98 13.32 6.96
CA LYS A 86 7.97 13.06 5.51
C LYS A 86 6.56 13.11 4.90
N ILE A 87 5.53 12.78 5.68
CA ILE A 87 4.12 12.79 5.31
C ILE A 87 3.42 13.80 6.22
N ILE A 88 2.66 14.72 5.62
CA ILE A 88 1.85 15.71 6.36
C ILE A 88 0.52 15.08 6.74
N SER A 89 -0.16 14.48 5.78
CA SER A 89 -1.48 13.90 5.94
C SER A 89 -1.67 12.68 5.02
N ARG A 90 -2.58 11.79 5.40
CA ARG A 90 -2.97 10.60 4.64
C ARG A 90 -4.47 10.38 4.79
N SER A 91 -5.12 9.96 3.72
CA SER A 91 -6.51 9.51 3.73
C SER A 91 -6.69 8.29 2.85
N ALA A 92 -7.56 7.37 3.25
CA ALA A 92 -8.05 6.28 2.42
C ALA A 92 -9.49 6.53 1.93
N ASP A 93 -10.09 7.65 2.32
CA ASP A 93 -11.46 8.02 1.96
C ASP A 93 -11.48 8.75 0.60
N PRO A 94 -12.17 8.21 -0.41
CA PRO A 94 -12.32 8.85 -1.72
C PRO A 94 -13.10 10.18 -1.68
N ALA A 95 -13.88 10.45 -0.62
CA ALA A 95 -14.58 11.72 -0.45
C ALA A 95 -13.72 12.81 0.24
N SER A 96 -12.55 12.44 0.75
CA SER A 96 -11.69 13.33 1.52
C SER A 96 -11.19 14.54 0.71
N ALA A 97 -10.80 15.60 1.41
CA ALA A 97 -10.17 16.77 0.78
C ALA A 97 -8.89 16.39 0.00
N LEU A 98 -8.14 15.39 0.48
CA LEU A 98 -6.93 14.89 -0.20
C LEU A 98 -7.25 14.20 -1.51
N ALA A 99 -8.33 13.42 -1.58
CA ALA A 99 -8.76 12.77 -2.82
C ALA A 99 -9.12 13.82 -3.89
N ARG A 100 -9.91 14.84 -3.50
CA ARG A 100 -10.26 15.97 -4.37
C ARG A 100 -9.05 16.78 -4.84
N ALA A 101 -8.10 17.05 -3.94
CA ALA A 101 -6.87 17.77 -4.27
C ALA A 101 -5.99 16.99 -5.27
N ALA A 102 -5.97 15.66 -5.17
CA ALA A 102 -5.23 14.81 -6.12
C ALA A 102 -5.87 14.81 -7.51
N GLU A 103 -7.20 14.79 -7.60
CA GLU A 103 -7.94 14.91 -8.86
C GLU A 103 -7.77 16.28 -9.52
N GLY A 104 -7.74 17.36 -8.72
CA GLY A 104 -7.44 18.71 -9.19
C GLY A 104 -5.99 18.94 -9.63
N PHE A 105 -5.14 17.91 -9.52
CA PHE A 105 -3.70 17.98 -9.74
C PHE A 105 -3.03 19.16 -9.02
N GLU A 106 -3.39 19.42 -7.76
CA GLU A 106 -2.83 20.52 -7.00
C GLU A 106 -1.29 20.45 -6.96
N ARG A 107 -0.64 21.54 -7.38
CA ARG A 107 0.81 21.65 -7.46
C ARG A 107 1.31 22.74 -6.54
N ILE A 108 2.48 22.51 -5.97
CA ILE A 108 3.17 23.42 -5.07
C ILE A 108 4.64 23.53 -5.47
N VAL A 109 5.23 24.69 -5.20
CA VAL A 109 6.66 24.91 -5.42
C VAL A 109 7.40 24.44 -4.17
N ASN A 110 8.33 23.50 -4.33
CA ASN A 110 9.14 23.03 -3.22
C ASN A 110 10.26 24.01 -2.87
N SER A 111 11.00 23.74 -1.78
CA SER A 111 12.13 24.56 -1.32
C SER A 111 13.29 24.69 -2.32
N ARG A 112 13.29 23.90 -3.39
CA ARG A 112 14.27 23.96 -4.50
C ARG A 112 13.72 24.67 -5.74
N GLY A 113 12.57 25.33 -5.65
CA GLY A 113 11.92 26.01 -6.77
C GLY A 113 11.26 25.08 -7.79
N LYS A 114 11.19 23.77 -7.52
CA LYS A 114 10.57 22.79 -8.43
C LYS A 114 9.09 22.61 -8.09
N THR A 115 8.25 22.72 -9.11
CA THR A 115 6.83 22.41 -9.01
C THR A 115 6.62 20.91 -8.85
N VAL A 116 5.96 20.51 -7.78
CA VAL A 116 5.63 19.11 -7.46
C VAL A 116 4.15 18.97 -7.14
N MET A 117 3.62 17.75 -7.32
CA MET A 117 2.27 17.43 -6.87
C MET A 117 2.20 17.52 -5.35
N ARG A 118 1.21 18.25 -4.83
CA ARG A 118 0.96 18.40 -3.39
C ARG A 118 0.51 17.07 -2.78
N VAL A 119 -0.49 16.46 -3.40
CA VAL A 119 -1.06 15.17 -3.00
C VAL A 119 -0.79 14.14 -4.09
N THR A 120 -0.43 12.93 -3.68
CA THR A 120 -0.21 11.80 -4.59
C THR A 120 -1.18 10.68 -4.25
N GLU A 121 -1.89 10.18 -5.26
CA GLU A 121 -2.62 8.92 -5.16
C GLU A 121 -1.65 7.72 -5.17
N VAL A 122 -1.86 6.81 -4.24
CA VAL A 122 -1.09 5.57 -4.06
C VAL A 122 -2.04 4.39 -4.15
N LEU A 123 -1.73 3.44 -5.02
CA LEU A 123 -2.44 2.17 -5.12
C LEU A 123 -1.71 1.14 -4.26
N ASN A 124 -2.39 0.59 -3.28
CA ASN A 124 -1.84 -0.38 -2.36
C ASN A 124 -2.46 -1.75 -2.61
N TYR A 125 -1.63 -2.78 -2.58
CA TYR A 125 -2.02 -4.18 -2.71
C TYR A 125 -1.41 -4.96 -1.56
N VAL A 126 -2.23 -5.73 -0.84
CA VAL A 126 -1.71 -6.83 -0.03
C VAL A 126 -1.55 -8.03 -0.95
N VAL A 127 -0.36 -8.61 -0.98
CA VAL A 127 -0.04 -9.77 -1.82
C VAL A 127 0.63 -10.87 -1.02
N LEU A 128 0.52 -12.11 -1.49
CA LEU A 128 1.39 -13.21 -1.11
C LEU A 128 2.51 -13.36 -2.15
N CYS A 129 3.66 -13.89 -1.74
CA CYS A 129 4.75 -14.25 -2.65
C CYS A 129 5.27 -15.67 -2.33
N PRO A 130 4.46 -16.71 -2.63
CA PRO A 130 4.68 -18.06 -2.10
C PRO A 130 5.98 -18.71 -2.58
N GLU A 131 6.46 -18.39 -3.78
CA GLU A 131 7.75 -18.89 -4.29
C GLU A 131 8.94 -18.41 -3.45
N TYR A 132 8.87 -17.16 -2.95
CA TYR A 132 9.92 -16.56 -2.13
C TYR A 132 9.85 -17.01 -0.68
N THR A 133 8.65 -16.97 -0.09
CA THR A 133 8.47 -17.26 1.34
C THR A 133 8.36 -18.76 1.64
N GLN A 134 8.15 -19.57 0.59
CA GLN A 134 7.87 -21.01 0.71
C GLN A 134 6.63 -21.31 1.57
N ASN A 135 5.76 -20.31 1.77
CA ASN A 135 4.55 -20.39 2.57
C ASN A 135 3.44 -19.52 1.96
N TRP A 136 2.21 -19.72 2.42
CA TRP A 136 1.03 -18.99 1.95
C TRP A 136 0.56 -17.93 2.95
N ASP A 137 1.36 -17.66 3.98
CA ASP A 137 0.96 -16.85 5.14
C ASP A 137 1.59 -15.46 5.15
N GLU A 138 2.82 -15.35 4.64
CA GLU A 138 3.53 -14.08 4.62
C GLU A 138 2.95 -13.12 3.59
N MET A 139 2.40 -12.02 4.11
CA MET A 139 1.77 -10.97 3.33
C MET A 139 2.70 -9.78 3.18
N PHE A 140 2.73 -9.24 1.96
CA PHE A 140 3.49 -8.05 1.61
C PHE A 140 2.57 -6.93 1.16
N LEU A 141 2.93 -5.71 1.53
CA LEU A 141 2.37 -4.50 0.95
C LEU A 141 3.18 -4.10 -0.29
N MET A 142 2.53 -4.11 -1.44
CA MET A 142 3.02 -3.50 -2.68
C MET A 142 2.31 -2.18 -2.93
N SER A 143 3.07 -1.09 -3.05
CA SER A 143 2.51 0.24 -3.29
C SER A 143 3.00 0.81 -4.62
N PHE A 144 2.06 1.27 -5.45
CA PHE A 144 2.32 1.93 -6.73
C PHE A 144 1.98 3.42 -6.61
N MET A 145 2.98 4.27 -6.84
CA MET A 145 2.83 5.73 -6.80
C MET A 145 3.69 6.38 -7.90
N LYS A 146 3.37 7.63 -8.23
CA LYS A 146 4.12 8.43 -9.22
C LYS A 146 4.36 7.65 -10.53
N THR A 147 5.62 7.33 -10.85
CA THR A 147 6.02 6.62 -12.07
C THR A 147 5.44 5.21 -12.18
N GLY A 148 5.16 4.54 -11.05
CA GLY A 148 4.54 3.21 -11.02
C GLY A 148 3.01 3.22 -11.06
N HIS A 149 2.36 4.38 -10.86
CA HIS A 149 0.89 4.46 -10.73
C HIS A 149 0.15 3.90 -11.95
N LYS A 150 0.62 4.23 -13.15
CA LYS A 150 0.04 3.72 -14.41
C LYS A 150 0.11 2.19 -14.49
N SER A 151 1.19 1.57 -14.03
CA SER A 151 1.32 0.12 -13.96
C SER A 151 0.34 -0.50 -12.97
N GLY A 152 0.21 0.09 -11.77
CA GLY A 152 -0.77 -0.36 -10.77
C GLY A 152 -2.21 -0.29 -11.32
N MET A 153 -2.59 0.83 -11.97
CA MET A 153 -3.91 0.94 -12.59
C MET A 153 -4.14 -0.08 -13.71
N LYS A 154 -3.14 -0.34 -14.55
CA LYS A 154 -3.21 -1.39 -15.57
C LYS A 154 -3.47 -2.76 -14.94
N TRP A 155 -2.76 -3.08 -13.86
CA TRP A 155 -2.94 -4.33 -13.14
C TRP A 155 -4.33 -4.43 -12.51
N LEU A 156 -4.81 -3.37 -11.84
CA LEU A 156 -6.18 -3.31 -11.31
C LEU A 156 -7.24 -3.59 -12.38
N ASN A 157 -7.08 -2.96 -13.56
CA ASN A 157 -7.99 -3.16 -14.67
C ASN A 157 -7.93 -4.59 -15.21
N ALA A 158 -6.76 -5.23 -15.21
CA ALA A 158 -6.61 -6.62 -15.59
C ALA A 158 -7.31 -7.55 -14.57
N LEU A 159 -7.07 -7.35 -13.27
CA LEU A 159 -7.73 -8.09 -12.19
C LEU A 159 -9.26 -8.04 -12.31
N ARG A 160 -9.82 -6.85 -12.57
CA ARG A 160 -11.28 -6.65 -12.76
C ARG A 160 -11.83 -7.35 -14.01
N LYS A 161 -10.99 -7.64 -15.01
CA LYS A 161 -11.41 -8.32 -16.24
C LYS A 161 -11.24 -9.83 -16.18
N CYS A 162 -10.50 -10.36 -15.21
CA CYS A 162 -10.34 -11.80 -15.05
C CYS A 162 -11.68 -12.50 -14.82
N ARG A 163 -11.80 -13.70 -15.38
CA ARG A 163 -13.00 -14.55 -15.33
C ARG A 163 -12.59 -15.97 -14.99
N ILE A 164 -13.47 -16.73 -14.36
CA ILE A 164 -13.26 -18.15 -14.09
C ILE A 164 -14.43 -18.92 -14.69
N ASP A 165 -14.13 -20.04 -15.32
CA ASP A 165 -15.13 -20.96 -15.82
C ASP A 165 -15.54 -21.89 -14.69
N LEU A 166 -16.80 -21.82 -14.27
CA LEU A 166 -17.41 -22.74 -13.32
C LEU A 166 -17.84 -23.98 -14.09
N LYS A 167 -17.27 -25.12 -13.72
CA LYS A 167 -17.49 -26.40 -14.42
C LYS A 167 -18.32 -27.36 -13.58
N ASN A 168 -19.09 -28.22 -14.23
CA ASN A 168 -19.71 -29.36 -13.57
C ASN A 168 -18.69 -30.50 -13.34
N ASP A 169 -19.12 -31.57 -12.68
CA ASP A 169 -18.29 -32.75 -12.40
C ASP A 169 -17.80 -33.46 -13.68
N ALA A 170 -18.48 -33.26 -14.82
CA ALA A 170 -18.08 -33.76 -16.13
C ALA A 170 -17.06 -32.85 -16.84
N GLY A 171 -16.68 -31.71 -16.23
CA GLY A 171 -15.73 -30.75 -16.79
C GLY A 171 -16.32 -29.76 -17.80
N GLU A 172 -17.63 -29.76 -18.00
CA GLU A 172 -18.34 -28.84 -18.89
C GLU A 172 -18.52 -27.49 -18.21
N VAL A 173 -18.28 -26.40 -18.95
CA VAL A 173 -18.44 -25.04 -18.44
C VAL A 173 -19.92 -24.71 -18.31
N LEU A 174 -20.39 -24.51 -17.08
CA LEU A 174 -21.75 -24.09 -16.76
C LEU A 174 -21.89 -22.57 -16.87
N GLU A 175 -20.94 -21.83 -16.31
CA GLU A 175 -20.99 -20.37 -16.20
C GLU A 175 -19.59 -19.79 -16.25
N ARG A 176 -19.47 -18.54 -16.72
CA ARG A 176 -18.24 -17.75 -16.62
C ARG A 176 -18.44 -16.58 -15.66
N ALA A 177 -17.88 -16.69 -14.45
CA ALA A 177 -18.05 -15.71 -13.38
C ALA A 177 -16.87 -14.72 -13.30
N GLN A 178 -17.11 -13.56 -12.67
CA GLN A 178 -16.04 -12.64 -12.29
C GLN A 178 -15.08 -13.33 -11.32
N ALA A 179 -13.78 -13.34 -11.66
CA ALA A 179 -12.78 -13.89 -10.77
C ALA A 179 -12.61 -12.99 -9.52
N PRO A 180 -12.52 -13.55 -8.30
CA PRO A 180 -11.96 -12.81 -7.18
C PRO A 180 -10.48 -12.53 -7.44
N ILE A 181 -9.96 -11.44 -6.86
CA ILE A 181 -8.59 -10.96 -7.18
C ILE A 181 -7.50 -11.98 -6.86
N TRP A 182 -7.69 -12.82 -5.84
CA TRP A 182 -6.75 -13.83 -5.38
C TRP A 182 -6.77 -15.11 -6.23
N ALA A 183 -7.71 -15.27 -7.17
CA ALA A 183 -7.80 -16.49 -7.97
C ALA A 183 -6.61 -16.66 -8.92
N TYR A 184 -5.90 -15.59 -9.25
CA TYR A 184 -4.79 -15.61 -10.19
C TYR A 184 -3.48 -15.23 -9.49
N ALA A 185 -2.41 -15.99 -9.76
CA ALA A 185 -1.03 -15.58 -9.51
C ALA A 185 -0.51 -14.75 -10.69
N TRP A 186 0.21 -13.67 -10.40
CA TRP A 186 0.70 -12.72 -11.39
C TRP A 186 2.21 -12.62 -11.34
N ASN A 187 2.84 -12.55 -12.50
CA ASN A 187 4.27 -12.30 -12.58
C ASN A 187 4.54 -10.82 -12.35
N ILE A 188 5.42 -10.53 -11.40
CA ILE A 188 6.02 -9.21 -11.22
C ILE A 188 7.41 -9.19 -11.82
N LYS A 189 7.73 -8.09 -12.51
CA LYS A 189 9.05 -7.85 -13.07
C LYS A 189 9.39 -6.36 -13.08
N SER A 190 10.64 -6.08 -13.40
CA SER A 190 11.20 -4.74 -13.48
C SER A 190 11.35 -4.34 -14.94
N SER A 191 10.68 -3.27 -15.36
CA SER A 191 10.72 -2.80 -16.75
C SER A 191 11.41 -1.46 -16.84
N ALA A 192 12.32 -1.31 -17.81
CA ALA A 192 12.98 -0.04 -18.08
C ALA A 192 12.02 0.96 -18.73
N ALA A 193 12.11 2.20 -18.27
CA ALA A 193 11.41 3.35 -18.81
C ALA A 193 12.39 4.53 -18.91
N GLN A 194 12.08 5.50 -19.75
CA GLN A 194 12.88 6.69 -19.93
C GLN A 194 11.99 7.93 -19.80
N ASN A 195 12.46 8.95 -19.10
CA ASN A 195 11.76 10.22 -19.03
C ASN A 195 12.03 11.03 -20.34
N PRO A 196 11.29 12.13 -20.60
CA PRO A 196 11.55 12.98 -21.76
C PRO A 196 12.96 13.61 -21.81
N GLU A 197 13.65 13.67 -20.66
CA GLU A 197 15.00 14.21 -20.51
C GLU A 197 16.10 13.15 -20.81
N GLY A 198 15.70 11.90 -21.04
CA GLY A 198 16.60 10.79 -21.37
C GLY A 198 17.05 9.95 -20.16
N ASP A 199 16.62 10.26 -18.94
CA ASP A 199 16.99 9.47 -17.75
C ASP A 199 16.24 8.14 -17.73
N SER A 200 16.99 7.06 -17.62
CA SER A 200 16.44 5.72 -17.41
C SER A 200 15.99 5.54 -15.96
N TYR A 201 14.79 4.99 -15.79
CA TYR A 201 14.27 4.54 -14.50
C TYR A 201 13.58 3.18 -14.66
N LEU A 202 13.34 2.49 -13.54
CA LEU A 202 12.63 1.21 -13.57
C LEU A 202 11.22 1.40 -13.04
N ILE A 203 10.26 0.74 -13.69
CA ILE A 203 8.88 0.68 -13.24
C ILE A 203 8.49 -0.76 -12.93
N PRO A 204 7.60 -0.97 -11.95
CA PRO A 204 7.03 -2.29 -11.72
C PRO A 204 6.09 -2.64 -12.87
N GLU A 205 6.11 -3.90 -13.30
CA GLU A 205 5.14 -4.47 -14.23
C GLU A 205 4.54 -5.73 -13.62
N CYS A 206 3.22 -5.85 -13.74
CA CYS A 206 2.45 -7.01 -13.30
C CYS A 206 1.70 -7.55 -14.52
N ALA A 207 2.00 -8.77 -14.95
CA ALA A 207 1.49 -9.36 -16.17
C ALA A 207 1.24 -10.86 -16.01
N ASP A 208 0.65 -11.45 -17.06
CA ASP A 208 0.59 -12.91 -17.25
C ASP A 208 -0.05 -13.66 -16.09
N GLY A 209 -1.25 -13.23 -15.69
CA GLY A 209 -2.01 -13.88 -14.62
C GLY A 209 -2.35 -15.33 -14.95
N VAL A 210 -1.94 -16.27 -14.10
CA VAL A 210 -2.24 -17.71 -14.18
C VAL A 210 -3.21 -18.08 -13.07
N LEU A 211 -4.26 -18.85 -13.41
CA LEU A 211 -5.24 -19.31 -12.45
C LEU A 211 -4.57 -20.23 -11.42
N ASN A 212 -4.74 -19.94 -10.13
CA ASN A 212 -4.27 -20.78 -9.04
C ASN A 212 -5.04 -22.10 -8.98
N ASP A 213 -4.40 -23.15 -8.49
CA ASP A 213 -5.04 -24.43 -8.23
C ASP A 213 -6.24 -24.25 -7.27
N SER A 214 -7.37 -24.90 -7.55
CA SER A 214 -8.58 -24.78 -6.75
C SER A 214 -8.40 -25.22 -5.29
N SER A 215 -7.40 -26.07 -5.01
CA SER A 215 -7.10 -26.54 -3.65
C SER A 215 -6.68 -25.43 -2.69
N VAL A 216 -6.12 -24.32 -3.18
CA VAL A 216 -5.72 -23.19 -2.32
C VAL A 216 -6.80 -22.10 -2.18
N TRP A 217 -7.91 -22.21 -2.91
CA TRP A 217 -8.89 -21.13 -2.98
C TRP A 217 -9.60 -20.85 -1.66
N ALA A 218 -9.87 -21.88 -0.85
CA ALA A 218 -10.50 -21.72 0.46
C ALA A 218 -9.64 -20.85 1.39
N ASP A 219 -8.34 -21.16 1.48
CA ASP A 219 -7.37 -20.43 2.30
C ASP A 219 -7.16 -18.99 1.79
N LEU A 220 -7.00 -18.80 0.49
CA LEU A 220 -6.88 -17.47 -0.13
C LEU A 220 -8.11 -16.61 0.11
N SER A 221 -9.30 -17.19 -0.03
CA SER A 221 -10.57 -16.51 0.23
C SER A 221 -10.67 -16.09 1.69
N GLU A 222 -10.37 -17.00 2.62
CA GLU A 222 -10.42 -16.71 4.05
C GLU A 222 -9.48 -15.55 4.43
N LYS A 223 -8.23 -15.57 3.94
CA LYS A 223 -7.27 -14.48 4.17
C LYS A 223 -7.77 -13.15 3.61
N ALA A 224 -8.30 -13.15 2.39
CA ALA A 224 -8.83 -11.95 1.76
C ALA A 224 -10.02 -11.36 2.53
N GLU A 225 -10.94 -12.19 3.00
CA GLU A 225 -12.09 -11.74 3.79
C GLU A 225 -11.67 -11.21 5.17
N ARG A 226 -10.71 -11.85 5.85
CA ARG A 226 -10.13 -11.35 7.10
C ARG A 226 -9.50 -9.96 6.93
N LEU A 227 -8.77 -9.73 5.83
CA LEU A 227 -8.17 -8.42 5.53
C LEU A 227 -9.22 -7.35 5.30
N LYS A 228 -10.28 -7.65 4.54
CA LYS A 228 -11.39 -6.73 4.30
C LYS A 228 -12.11 -6.37 5.60
N ALA A 229 -12.41 -7.37 6.44
CA ALA A 229 -13.06 -7.18 7.73
C ALA A 229 -12.20 -6.32 8.67
N ALA A 230 -10.89 -6.61 8.77
CA ALA A 230 -9.96 -5.81 9.58
C ALA A 230 -9.91 -4.35 9.11
N ARG A 231 -9.89 -4.13 7.79
CA ARG A 231 -9.90 -2.78 7.22
C ARG A 231 -11.20 -2.04 7.52
N GLN A 232 -12.35 -2.71 7.44
CA GLN A 232 -13.64 -2.12 7.76
C GLN A 232 -13.70 -1.71 9.24
N LEU A 233 -13.23 -2.56 10.15
CA LEU A 233 -13.17 -2.24 11.59
C LEU A 233 -12.31 -1.00 11.89
N VAL A 234 -11.20 -0.82 11.17
CA VAL A 234 -10.36 0.38 11.31
C VAL A 234 -11.09 1.62 10.79
N ALA A 235 -11.80 1.51 9.66
CA ALA A 235 -12.59 2.61 9.12
C ALA A 235 -13.74 3.01 10.07
N ASP A 236 -14.48 2.03 10.61
CA ASP A 236 -15.59 2.28 11.53
C ASP A 236 -15.12 2.96 12.82
N ARG A 237 -13.96 2.54 13.35
CA ARG A 237 -13.33 3.20 14.51
C ARG A 237 -12.92 4.63 14.21
N ALA A 238 -12.36 4.89 13.03
CA ALA A 238 -11.97 6.25 12.64
C ALA A 238 -13.19 7.18 12.55
N SER A 239 -14.31 6.72 11.99
CA SER A 239 -15.56 7.48 11.95
C SER A 239 -16.15 7.72 13.34
N ALA A 240 -16.16 6.69 14.20
CA ALA A 240 -16.65 6.84 15.57
C ALA A 240 -15.82 7.83 16.42
N MET A 241 -14.53 8.01 16.09
CA MET A 241 -13.67 9.01 16.74
C MET A 241 -13.84 10.41 16.16
N SER A 242 -14.25 10.57 14.89
CA SER A 242 -14.55 11.90 14.33
C SER A 242 -15.87 12.47 14.83
N ASP A 243 -16.86 11.62 15.10
CA ASP A 243 -18.19 12.05 15.58
C ASP A 243 -18.20 12.40 17.09
N GLY A 244 -17.07 12.22 17.78
CA GLY A 244 -16.93 12.45 19.23
C GLY A 244 -16.34 13.80 19.64
N ASP A 245 -15.95 14.66 18.70
CA ASP A 245 -15.22 15.92 18.99
C ASP A 245 -15.92 17.20 18.51
N ASP A 246 -17.20 17.11 18.11
CA ASP A 246 -17.97 18.22 17.55
C ASP A 246 -18.88 18.96 18.54
N ASP A 247 -18.63 18.85 19.85
CA ASP A 247 -19.44 19.58 20.85
C ASP A 247 -18.62 20.16 22.01
N LYS A 248 -17.81 21.18 21.71
CA LYS A 248 -17.64 22.31 22.64
C LYS A 248 -17.61 23.64 21.86
N PRO A 249 -18.61 24.49 22.02
CA PRO A 249 -18.48 25.89 21.66
C PRO A 249 -17.52 26.52 22.68
N THR A 250 -16.29 26.86 22.28
CA THR A 250 -15.53 27.87 23.00
C THR A 250 -16.21 29.21 22.75
N THR A 251 -17.18 29.50 23.62
CA THR A 251 -17.75 30.81 23.88
C THR A 251 -16.65 31.86 23.93
N GLY A 252 -16.85 32.96 23.22
CA GLY A 252 -15.91 34.07 23.13
C GLY A 252 -15.59 34.72 24.49
N VAL A 253 -14.40 35.30 24.55
CA VAL A 253 -14.12 36.50 25.32
C VAL A 253 -13.27 37.41 24.44
N ASP A 254 -13.93 38.48 24.02
CA ASP A 254 -13.48 39.84 23.73
C ASP A 254 -12.11 40.13 23.08
N ALA A 255 -12.22 40.89 22.00
CA ALA A 255 -11.19 41.80 21.51
C ALA A 255 -10.99 42.96 22.50
N ALA A 256 -9.76 43.16 22.98
CA ALA A 256 -9.10 44.43 23.30
C ALA A 256 -7.97 44.20 24.33
N GLU A 257 -6.96 45.06 24.31
CA GLU A 257 -5.81 45.14 25.23
C GLU A 257 -4.65 44.14 25.04
N ALA A 258 -3.75 44.51 24.13
CA ALA A 258 -2.31 44.41 24.41
C ALA A 258 -1.54 45.47 23.59
N GLU A 259 -1.85 46.74 23.84
CA GLU A 259 -0.86 47.82 23.72
C GLU A 259 -0.25 48.04 25.11
N LYS A 260 1.05 48.34 25.16
CA LYS A 260 1.91 48.64 26.33
C LYS A 260 2.48 47.44 27.10
N HIS A 261 3.71 47.05 26.76
CA HIS A 261 4.92 47.54 27.43
C HIS A 261 6.15 46.73 26.99
N PHE A 262 7.15 47.47 26.48
CA PHE A 262 8.52 47.11 26.05
C PHE A 262 8.71 46.34 24.75
#